data_AF-A0A9X2AED2-F1
#
_entry.id   AF-A0A9X2AED2-F1
#
_cell.length_a   1.000
_cell.length_b   1.000
_cell.length_c   1.000
_cell.angle_alpha   90.00
_cell.angle_beta   90.00
_cell.angle_gamma   90.00
#
_symmetry.space_group_name_H-M   'P 1'
#
loop_
_entity.id
_entity.type
_entity.pdbx_description
1 polymer ?
#
loop_
_entity_poly.entity_id
_entity_poly.type
_entity_poly.pdbx_seq_one_letter_code
_entity_poly.pdbx_strand_id
1 'polypeptide(L)'
;MVANSTAASSATPAPTPAAKAATRPANRVGTKSRRGFAAMSPETQRRIASEGGKASHASGRGHRFSADEARDAGRKGGLVSRRGKATNGNGNANA
;
A
#
# COMPACT_ATOMS: atom_id res chain seq x y z
N MET A 1 -9.93 53.39 14.85
CA MET A 1 -11.37 53.05 14.73
C MET A 1 -11.44 52.12 13.53
N VAL A 2 -11.77 50.82 13.59
CA VAL A 2 -12.90 50.12 14.22
C VAL A 2 -12.46 48.67 14.52
N ALA A 3 -12.97 48.12 15.63
CA ALA A 3 -12.79 46.74 16.07
C ALA A 3 -13.54 45.75 15.19
N ASN A 4 -13.04 44.50 15.11
CA ASN A 4 -13.91 43.36 14.82
C ASN A 4 -13.72 42.31 15.91
N SER A 5 -14.81 42.04 16.61
CA SER A 5 -14.99 41.05 17.66
C SER A 5 -15.94 39.96 17.14
N THR A 6 -16.13 38.90 17.92
CA THR A 6 -17.03 37.73 17.71
C THR A 6 -16.46 36.67 16.74
N ALA A 7 -16.32 35.39 17.07
CA ALA A 7 -16.84 34.58 18.18
C ALA A 7 -15.89 33.39 18.48
N ALA A 8 -15.92 32.95 19.73
CA ALA A 8 -15.27 31.75 20.22
C ALA A 8 -15.86 30.46 19.59
N SER A 9 -15.01 29.45 19.38
CA SER A 9 -15.45 28.05 19.46
C SER A 9 -14.27 27.13 19.75
N SER A 10 -14.25 26.67 21.01
CA SER A 10 -13.66 25.45 21.55
C SER A 10 -13.05 24.45 20.57
N ALA A 11 -11.74 24.21 20.73
CA ALA A 11 -11.19 22.86 20.60
C ALA A 11 -10.09 22.71 21.65
N THR A 12 -10.33 21.75 22.53
CA THR A 12 -9.54 21.32 23.68
C THR A 12 -8.06 21.06 23.36
N PRO A 13 -7.15 21.24 24.35
CA PRO A 13 -5.72 20.97 24.17
C PRO A 13 -5.50 19.48 23.89
N ALA A 14 -4.61 19.23 22.93
CA ALA A 14 -4.12 17.89 22.60
C ALA A 14 -3.73 17.11 23.87
N PRO A 15 -4.05 15.80 23.97
CA PRO A 15 -3.55 14.99 25.05
C PRO A 15 -2.02 14.88 24.92
N THR A 16 -1.31 15.42 25.91
CA THR A 16 0.11 15.19 26.18
C THR A 16 0.40 13.69 26.12
N PRO A 17 1.35 13.21 25.29
CA PRO A 17 1.81 11.82 25.36
C PRO A 17 2.77 11.67 26.56
N ALA A 18 2.22 11.75 27.78
CA ALA A 18 2.91 11.36 28.99
C ALA A 18 2.74 9.85 29.17
N ALA A 19 3.78 9.08 28.85
CA ALA A 19 4.34 8.04 29.72
C ALA A 19 5.35 7.17 28.95
N LYS A 20 6.57 7.19 29.47
CA LYS A 20 7.72 6.38 29.06
C LYS A 20 7.60 4.98 29.69
N ALA A 21 8.16 4.00 28.97
CA ALA A 21 8.73 2.73 29.45
C ALA A 21 7.82 1.54 29.80
N ALA A 22 7.97 0.47 29.02
CA ALA A 22 8.43 -0.81 29.57
C ALA A 22 9.10 -1.62 28.45
N THR A 23 10.38 -1.99 28.64
CA THR A 23 11.07 -3.01 27.85
C THR A 23 10.22 -4.27 27.84
N ARG A 24 9.61 -4.61 26.70
CA ARG A 24 8.77 -5.80 26.60
C ARG A 24 9.69 -7.02 26.55
N PRO A 25 9.67 -7.93 27.53
CA PRO A 25 10.53 -9.11 27.50
C PRO A 25 10.16 -9.95 26.27
N ALA A 26 11.11 -10.08 25.36
CA ALA A 26 10.97 -10.82 24.12
C ALA A 26 11.15 -12.32 24.37
N ASN A 27 10.33 -12.94 25.23
CA ASN A 27 10.10 -14.38 25.21
C ASN A 27 8.91 -14.76 26.11
N ARG A 28 7.70 -14.86 25.55
CA ARG A 28 6.59 -15.58 26.17
C ARG A 28 6.18 -16.68 25.20
N VAL A 29 6.71 -17.89 25.41
CA VAL A 29 6.12 -19.13 24.91
C VAL A 29 4.77 -19.26 25.61
N GLY A 30 3.75 -18.64 25.03
CA GLY A 30 2.40 -18.54 25.59
C GLY A 30 1.46 -18.07 24.49
N THR A 31 0.29 -18.71 24.44
CA THR A 31 -0.81 -18.47 23.50
C THR A 31 -0.88 -17.01 23.04
N LYS A 32 -0.77 -16.80 21.73
CA LYS A 32 -0.77 -15.47 21.10
C LYS A 32 -2.07 -14.74 21.47
N SER A 33 -1.98 -13.85 22.47
CA SER A 33 -3.09 -13.00 22.90
C SER A 33 -3.52 -12.13 21.72
N ARG A 34 -4.81 -12.20 21.35
CA ARG A 34 -5.39 -11.32 20.32
C ARG A 34 -5.24 -9.88 20.80
N ARG A 35 -4.54 -9.06 20.02
CA ARG A 35 -4.31 -7.63 20.30
C ARG A 35 -4.40 -6.84 18.99
N GLY A 36 -4.68 -5.54 19.09
CA GLY A 36 -4.79 -4.65 17.93
C GLY A 36 -5.87 -5.12 16.96
N PHE A 37 -5.53 -5.19 15.67
CA PHE A 37 -6.46 -5.58 14.61
C PHE A 37 -7.12 -6.95 14.85
N ALA A 38 -6.35 -7.92 15.39
CA ALA A 38 -6.84 -9.27 15.66
C ALA A 38 -7.79 -9.36 16.88
N ALA A 39 -7.84 -8.34 17.72
CA ALA A 39 -8.77 -8.24 18.85
C ALA A 39 -10.09 -7.54 18.48
N MET A 40 -10.16 -6.87 17.33
CA MET A 40 -11.36 -6.14 16.89
C MET A 40 -12.43 -7.09 16.36
N SER A 41 -13.69 -6.61 16.30
CA SER A 41 -14.78 -7.35 15.67
C SER A 41 -14.55 -7.52 14.16
N PRO A 42 -15.11 -8.59 13.54
CA PRO A 42 -14.96 -8.83 12.09
C PRO A 42 -15.46 -7.67 11.23
N GLU A 43 -16.52 -6.98 11.64
CA GLU A 43 -17.09 -5.85 10.92
C GLU A 43 -16.14 -4.65 10.92
N THR A 44 -15.58 -4.32 12.10
CA THR A 44 -14.60 -3.23 12.22
C THR A 44 -13.33 -3.54 11.43
N GLN A 45 -12.84 -4.78 11.48
CA GLN A 45 -11.70 -5.20 10.66
C GLN A 45 -11.97 -5.03 9.15
N ARG A 46 -13.14 -5.47 8.68
CA ARG A 46 -13.55 -5.30 7.27
C ARG A 46 -13.63 -3.84 6.87
N ARG A 47 -14.18 -2.98 7.73
CA ARG A 47 -14.27 -1.54 7.47
C ARG A 47 -12.88 -0.92 7.33
N ILE A 48 -11.98 -1.15 8.29
CA ILE A 48 -10.63 -0.57 8.25
C ILE A 48 -9.82 -1.14 7.07
N ALA A 49 -9.94 -2.43 6.77
CA ALA A 49 -9.27 -3.04 5.62
C ALA A 49 -9.78 -2.44 4.30
N SER A 50 -11.10 -2.26 4.17
CA SER A 50 -11.72 -1.66 2.99
C SER A 50 -11.30 -0.20 2.83
N GLU A 51 -11.25 0.56 3.93
CA GLU A 51 -10.82 1.96 3.94
C GLU A 51 -9.33 2.09 3.60
N GLY A 52 -8.48 1.22 4.14
CA GLY A 52 -7.04 1.18 3.84
C GLY A 52 -6.75 0.86 2.37
N GLY A 53 -7.51 -0.06 1.76
CA GLY A 53 -7.40 -0.36 0.32
C GLY A 53 -7.84 0.81 -0.56
N LYS A 54 -8.98 1.44 -0.23
CA LYS A 54 -9.48 2.64 -0.93
C LYS A 54 -8.50 3.81 -0.80
N ALA A 55 -7.98 4.05 0.40
CA ALA A 55 -7.00 5.11 0.64
C ALA A 55 -5.70 4.86 -0.13
N SER A 56 -5.22 3.62 -0.18
CA SER A 56 -4.03 3.25 -0.96
C SER A 56 -4.23 3.55 -2.45
N HIS A 57 -5.40 3.21 -3.00
CA HIS A 57 -5.72 3.49 -4.40
C HIS A 57 -5.91 4.99 -4.67
N ALA A 58 -6.66 5.67 -3.80
CA ALA A 58 -6.91 7.11 -3.87
C ALA A 58 -5.63 7.94 -3.72
N SER A 59 -4.66 7.47 -2.93
CA SER A 59 -3.37 8.14 -2.75
C SER A 59 -2.57 8.28 -4.04
N GLY A 60 -2.95 7.57 -5.11
CA GLY A 60 -2.43 7.81 -6.46
C GLY A 60 -0.93 7.59 -6.60
N ARG A 61 -0.28 6.94 -5.62
CA ARG A 61 1.16 6.64 -5.61
C ARG A 61 1.54 5.50 -6.57
N GLY A 62 0.60 5.04 -7.39
CA GLY A 62 0.84 4.06 -8.45
C GLY A 62 1.35 4.74 -9.72
N HIS A 63 2.24 4.07 -10.44
CA HIS A 63 2.62 4.48 -11.79
C HIS A 63 1.37 4.48 -12.68
N ARG A 64 1.07 5.61 -13.32
CA ARG A 64 0.01 5.65 -14.33
C ARG A 64 0.59 5.13 -15.63
N PHE A 65 0.08 4.00 -16.11
CA PHE A 65 0.43 3.47 -17.42
C PHE A 65 -0.03 4.44 -18.51
N SER A 66 0.92 5.13 -19.13
CA SER A 66 0.67 5.84 -20.39
C SER A 66 0.72 4.83 -21.54
N ALA A 67 -0.03 5.08 -22.61
CA ALA A 67 0.00 4.27 -23.82
C ALA A 67 1.42 4.20 -24.42
N ASP A 68 2.19 5.28 -24.32
CA ASP A 68 3.56 5.34 -24.83
C ASP A 68 4.53 4.51 -23.98
N GLU A 69 4.37 4.55 -22.65
CA GLU A 69 5.16 3.72 -21.74
C GLU A 69 4.88 2.22 -21.97
N ALA A 70 3.61 1.85 -22.17
CA ALA A 70 3.23 0.49 -22.49
C ALA A 70 3.85 0.01 -23.82
N ARG A 71 3.90 0.89 -24.84
CA ARG A 71 4.56 0.62 -26.12
C ARG A 71 6.06 0.43 -25.96
N ASP A 72 6.72 1.29 -25.18
CA ASP A 72 8.16 1.21 -24.93
C ASP A 72 8.54 -0.04 -24.12
N ALA A 73 7.77 -0.35 -23.08
CA ALA A 73 7.91 -1.59 -22.32
C ALA A 73 7.68 -2.83 -23.20
N GLY A 74 6.67 -2.82 -24.07
CA GLY A 74 6.40 -3.88 -25.04
C GLY A 74 7.52 -4.05 -26.07
N ARG A 75 8.04 -2.94 -26.61
CA ARG A 75 9.20 -2.96 -27.53
C ARG A 75 10.41 -3.56 -26.83
N LYS A 76 10.70 -3.13 -25.59
CA LYS A 76 11.80 -3.66 -24.77
C LYS A 76 11.63 -5.16 -24.50
N GLY A 77 10.44 -5.62 -24.14
CA GLY A 77 10.13 -7.04 -23.93
C GLY A 77 10.27 -7.87 -25.20
N GLY A 78 9.80 -7.35 -26.34
CA GLY A 78 9.94 -8.00 -27.64
C GLY A 78 11.40 -8.14 -28.11
N LEU A 79 12.24 -7.15 -27.81
CA LEU A 79 13.69 -7.20 -28.09
C LEU A 79 14.43 -8.27 -27.26
N VAL A 80 13.95 -8.56 -26.04
CA VAL A 80 14.51 -9.60 -25.16
C VAL A 80 14.02 -10.98 -25.59
N SER A 81 12.72 -11.12 -25.89
CA SER A 81 12.11 -12.38 -26.33
C SER A 81 12.68 -12.89 -27.66
N ARG A 82 12.98 -11.99 -28.62
CA ARG A 82 13.57 -12.37 -29.91
C ARG A 82 14.99 -12.95 -29.81
N ARG A 83 15.70 -12.75 -28.70
CA ARG A 83 17.03 -13.37 -28.46
C ARG A 83 16.96 -14.82 -28.01
N GLY A 84 15.78 -15.31 -27.59
CA GLY A 84 15.57 -16.70 -27.17
C GLY A 84 14.86 -17.60 -28.20
N LYS A 85 14.42 -17.04 -29.34
CA LYS A 85 13.62 -17.77 -30.35
C LYS A 85 14.14 -17.52 -31.78
N ALA A 86 15.44 -17.68 -32.00
CA ALA A 86 16.04 -17.56 -33.34
C ALA A 86 16.75 -18.83 -33.83
N THR A 87 16.69 -19.96 -33.12
CA THR A 87 17.52 -21.14 -33.49
C THR A 87 16.85 -22.51 -33.56
N ASN A 88 15.53 -22.64 -33.44
CA ASN A 88 14.84 -23.93 -33.74
C ASN A 88 13.95 -23.78 -34.97
N GLY A 89 14.60 -23.58 -36.11
CA GLY A 89 14.02 -23.69 -37.45
C GLY A 89 14.89 -24.61 -38.28
N ASN A 90 15.07 -25.85 -37.85
CA ASN A 90 15.63 -26.91 -38.69
C ASN A 90 14.97 -28.23 -38.34
N GLY A 91 14.09 -28.71 -39.22
CA GLY A 91 13.42 -29.98 -39.02
C GLY A 91 12.48 -30.34 -40.17
N ASN A 92 12.95 -31.26 -41.01
CA ASN A 92 12.19 -32.19 -41.86
C ASN A 92 11.66 -31.64 -43.21
N ALA A 93 12.41 -31.76 -44.31
CA ALA A 93 12.65 -32.93 -45.19
C ALA A 93 11.49 -33.24 -46.16
N ASN A 94 11.74 -32.90 -47.43
CA ASN A 94 11.19 -33.52 -48.64
C ASN A 94 12.02 -32.99 -49.83
N ALA A 95 13.00 -33.77 -50.26
CA ALA A 95 13.71 -33.66 -51.54
C ALA A 95 14.18 -35.06 -51.92
#